data_AF-A0A0M8N5M8-F1
#
_entry.id   AF-A0A0M8N5M8-F1
#
_cell.length_a   1.000
_cell.length_b   1.000
_cell.length_c   1.000
_cell.angle_alpha   90.00
_cell.angle_beta   90.00
_cell.angle_gamma   90.00
#
_symmetry.space_group_name_H-M   'P 1'
#
loop_
_entity.id
_entity.type
_entity.pdbx_description
1 polymer ?
#
loop_
_entity_poly.entity_id
_entity_poly.type
_entity_poly.pdbx_seq_one_letter_code
_entity_poly.pdbx_strand_id
1 'polypeptide(L)'
;MGRVRTKTVKKSAKVIIERYYPKLTLDFETNKRICDEIAIIASKRLRNKVRLALDPIAGYTTHLMKRIQRGPVRGISFKLQEEERERKDQYVPEVSALDFSEAGQLDVDPETKDLIKHLGFDSIPTNVVPVVQSQGNERGNRRFGDRPRRD
;
A
#
# COMPACT_ATOMS: atom_id res chain seq x y z
N MET A 1 -18.79 13.64 22.75
CA MET A 1 -18.85 13.66 21.27
C MET A 1 -17.50 14.08 20.70
N GLY A 2 -16.85 13.23 19.91
CA GLY A 2 -15.50 13.51 19.38
C GLY A 2 -15.50 14.55 18.25
N ARG A 3 -14.40 15.32 18.12
CA ARG A 3 -14.19 16.34 17.09
C ARG A 3 -13.88 15.70 15.73
N VAL A 4 -14.88 15.06 15.11
CA VAL A 4 -14.76 14.42 13.78
C VAL A 4 -14.81 15.48 12.69
N ARG A 5 -13.81 15.48 11.79
CA ARG A 5 -13.72 16.40 10.66
C ARG A 5 -14.65 15.98 9.52
N THR A 6 -15.27 16.94 8.84
CA THR A 6 -16.24 16.73 7.75
C THR A 6 -15.58 16.27 6.46
N LYS A 7 -16.38 15.71 5.54
CA LYS A 7 -15.93 15.22 4.23
C LYS A 7 -15.26 16.31 3.36
N THR A 8 -15.71 17.55 3.45
CA THR A 8 -15.14 18.68 2.70
C THR A 8 -13.72 18.99 3.13
N VAL A 9 -13.45 18.99 4.45
CA VAL A 9 -12.11 19.17 5.02
C VAL A 9 -11.19 18.04 4.56
N LYS A 10 -11.64 16.79 4.71
CA LYS A 10 -10.84 15.61 4.33
C LYS A 10 -10.53 15.57 2.84
N LYS A 11 -11.52 15.87 1.99
CA LYS A 11 -11.35 15.88 0.53
C LYS A 11 -10.40 16.99 0.08
N SER A 12 -10.55 18.20 0.61
CA SER A 12 -9.71 19.34 0.22
C SER A 12 -8.25 19.14 0.62
N ALA A 13 -8.00 18.65 1.84
CA ALA A 13 -6.64 18.38 2.30
C ALA A 13 -5.90 17.35 1.44
N LYS A 14 -6.60 16.29 0.98
CA LYS A 14 -6.00 15.29 0.08
C LYS A 14 -5.57 15.92 -1.25
N VAL A 15 -6.43 16.71 -1.86
CA VAL A 15 -6.14 17.40 -3.13
C VAL A 15 -4.96 18.36 -3.00
N ILE A 16 -4.84 19.06 -1.86
CA ILE A 16 -3.71 19.95 -1.57
C ILE A 16 -2.41 19.14 -1.49
N ILE A 17 -2.41 18.00 -0.79
CA ILE A 17 -1.23 17.13 -0.65
C ILE A 17 -0.80 16.53 -1.98
N GLU A 18 -1.75 16.03 -2.78
CA GLU A 18 -1.48 15.41 -4.09
C GLU A 18 -0.76 16.39 -5.04
N ARG A 19 -1.14 17.67 -5.02
CA ARG A 19 -0.62 18.69 -5.96
C ARG A 19 0.58 19.48 -5.44
N TYR A 20 0.63 19.74 -4.13
CA TYR A 20 1.58 20.69 -3.54
C TYR A 20 2.48 20.10 -2.45
N TYR A 21 2.69 18.77 -2.47
CA TYR A 21 3.58 18.07 -1.52
C TYR A 21 4.92 18.78 -1.27
N PRO A 22 5.68 19.23 -2.30
CA PRO A 22 7.01 19.83 -2.08
C PRO A 22 7.00 21.14 -1.27
N LYS A 23 5.84 21.82 -1.19
CA LYS A 23 5.69 23.09 -0.47
C LYS A 23 5.23 22.91 0.98
N LEU A 24 4.67 21.74 1.31
CA LEU A 24 4.04 21.49 2.60
C LEU A 24 5.07 21.03 3.63
N THR A 25 4.87 21.44 4.88
CA THR A 25 5.77 21.11 6.01
C THR A 25 5.05 20.25 7.05
N LEU A 26 5.68 19.96 8.19
CA LEU A 26 5.02 19.32 9.34
C LEU A 26 4.39 20.33 10.31
N ASP A 27 4.76 21.59 10.18
CA ASP A 27 4.34 22.66 11.06
C ASP A 27 2.96 23.18 10.67
N PHE A 28 2.17 23.57 11.67
CA PHE A 28 0.78 23.98 11.46
C PHE A 28 0.68 25.40 10.89
N GLU A 29 1.46 26.34 11.42
CA GLU A 29 1.32 27.75 11.09
C GLU A 29 1.78 28.04 9.66
N THR A 30 2.88 27.40 9.23
CA THR A 30 3.35 27.47 7.84
C THR A 30 2.35 26.86 6.86
N ASN A 31 1.84 25.66 7.13
CA ASN A 31 0.83 25.03 6.27
C ASN A 31 -0.48 25.81 6.21
N LYS A 32 -0.85 26.54 7.26
CA LYS A 32 -2.03 27.41 7.25
C LYS A 32 -1.88 28.53 6.24
N ARG A 33 -0.73 29.22 6.23
CA ARG A 33 -0.43 30.29 5.24
C ARG A 33 -0.44 29.75 3.82
N ILE A 34 0.16 28.58 3.61
CA ILE A 34 0.17 27.90 2.30
C ILE A 34 -1.25 27.53 1.85
N CYS A 35 -2.09 27.01 2.76
CA CYS A 35 -3.50 26.71 2.45
C CYS A 35 -4.28 27.98 2.08
N ASP A 36 -4.00 29.11 2.73
CA ASP A 36 -4.65 30.40 2.47
C ASP A 36 -4.29 30.92 1.06
N GLU A 37 -3.06 30.71 0.60
CA GLU A 37 -2.61 31.09 -0.75
C GLU A 37 -3.20 30.20 -1.85
N ILE A 38 -3.31 28.89 -1.59
CA ILE A 38 -3.77 27.92 -2.60
C ILE A 38 -5.29 27.91 -2.72
N ALA A 39 -6.03 28.16 -1.63
CA ALA A 39 -7.48 28.03 -1.61
C ALA A 39 -8.20 29.28 -2.15
N ILE A 40 -8.64 29.23 -3.41
CA ILE A 40 -9.52 30.27 -3.98
C ILE A 40 -10.93 30.09 -3.41
N ILE A 41 -11.27 30.90 -2.40
CA ILE A 41 -12.60 30.90 -1.78
C ILE A 41 -13.48 31.96 -2.46
N ALA A 42 -14.54 31.49 -3.12
CA ALA A 42 -15.41 32.31 -3.95
C ALA A 42 -16.26 33.34 -3.19
N SER A 43 -16.58 33.15 -1.90
CA SER A 43 -17.49 34.06 -1.18
C SER A 43 -16.86 34.76 0.03
N LYS A 44 -17.22 36.04 0.23
CA LYS A 44 -16.75 36.89 1.35
C LYS A 44 -17.20 36.36 2.73
N ARG A 45 -18.45 35.89 2.88
CA ARG A 45 -18.94 35.27 4.13
C ARG A 45 -18.25 33.94 4.41
N LEU A 46 -17.95 33.17 3.36
CA LEU A 46 -17.13 31.98 3.50
C LEU A 46 -15.73 32.41 3.95
N ARG A 47 -15.05 33.40 3.38
CA ARG A 47 -13.72 33.85 3.86
C ARG A 47 -13.64 34.12 5.37
N ASN A 48 -14.63 34.79 5.98
CA ASN A 48 -14.63 35.05 7.43
C ASN A 48 -14.92 33.79 8.28
N LYS A 49 -15.83 32.91 7.84
CA LYS A 49 -16.06 31.59 8.49
C LYS A 49 -15.00 30.54 8.12
N VAL A 50 -14.30 30.74 7.01
CA VAL A 50 -13.34 29.83 6.40
C VAL A 50 -11.93 30.19 6.80
N ARG A 51 -11.60 31.40 7.24
CA ARG A 51 -10.38 31.60 8.06
C ARG A 51 -10.41 30.69 9.30
N LEU A 52 -11.60 30.49 9.90
CA LEU A 52 -11.86 29.47 10.92
C LEU A 52 -12.01 28.03 10.37
N ALA A 53 -12.25 27.84 9.07
CA ALA A 53 -12.37 26.52 8.40
C ALA A 53 -11.13 26.09 7.59
N LEU A 54 -10.11 26.93 7.45
CA LEU A 54 -8.79 26.63 6.93
C LEU A 54 -7.97 25.98 8.05
N ASP A 55 -8.20 26.36 9.31
CA ASP A 55 -7.61 25.69 10.48
C ASP A 55 -7.85 24.16 10.51
N PRO A 56 -9.07 23.62 10.30
CA PRO A 56 -9.27 22.18 10.21
C PRO A 56 -8.69 21.57 8.93
N ILE A 57 -8.51 22.31 7.83
CA ILE A 57 -7.88 21.82 6.59
C ILE A 57 -6.36 21.74 6.78
N ALA A 58 -5.71 22.83 7.21
CA ALA A 58 -4.31 22.88 7.57
C ALA A 58 -3.99 21.86 8.67
N GLY A 59 -4.85 21.76 9.69
CA GLY A 59 -4.70 20.79 10.78
C GLY A 59 -4.93 19.34 10.36
N TYR A 60 -5.70 19.07 9.32
CA TYR A 60 -5.82 17.73 8.76
C TYR A 60 -4.68 17.42 7.79
N THR A 61 -4.20 18.43 7.06
CA THR A 61 -3.04 18.34 6.16
C THR A 61 -1.77 18.02 6.96
N THR A 62 -1.52 18.72 8.07
CA THR A 62 -0.39 18.44 8.97
C THR A 62 -0.49 17.05 9.60
N HIS A 63 -1.71 16.63 9.96
CA HIS A 63 -1.95 15.28 10.47
C HIS A 63 -1.65 14.20 9.41
N LEU A 64 -2.00 14.45 8.15
CA LEU A 64 -1.67 13.56 7.04
C LEU A 64 -0.16 13.55 6.75
N MET A 65 0.53 14.69 6.81
CA MET A 65 2.00 14.72 6.63
C MET A 65 2.74 13.92 7.70
N LYS A 66 2.34 14.03 8.97
CA LYS A 66 2.89 13.20 10.05
C LYS A 66 2.63 11.70 9.85
N ARG A 67 1.54 11.33 9.15
CA ARG A 67 1.25 9.94 8.81
C ARG A 67 2.05 9.46 7.61
N ILE A 68 2.25 10.31 6.61
CA ILE A 68 3.07 10.01 5.42
C ILE A 68 4.51 9.66 5.82
N GLN A 69 5.08 10.35 6.83
CA GLN A 69 6.40 10.01 7.37
C GLN A 69 6.48 8.59 7.95
N ARG A 70 5.38 8.05 8.48
CA ARG A 70 5.33 6.69 9.05
C ARG A 70 5.05 5.62 8.00
N GLY A 71 4.57 6.02 6.82
CA GLY A 71 4.24 5.10 5.74
C GLY A 71 3.17 5.63 4.78
N PRO A 72 2.84 4.86 3.74
CA PRO A 72 1.89 5.27 2.72
C PRO A 72 0.49 5.44 3.31
N VAL A 73 -0.16 6.56 2.98
CA VAL A 73 -1.50 6.88 3.46
C VAL A 73 -2.53 6.52 2.38
N ARG A 74 -3.57 5.78 2.77
CA ARG A 74 -4.61 5.31 1.84
C ARG A 74 -5.33 6.45 1.12
N GLY A 75 -5.34 6.36 -0.22
CA GLY A 75 -6.07 7.28 -1.10
C GLY A 75 -5.49 8.68 -1.11
N ILE A 76 -4.16 8.76 -1.08
CA ILE A 76 -3.32 9.92 -1.39
C ILE A 76 -2.16 9.33 -2.19
N SER A 77 -1.89 9.86 -3.38
CA SER A 77 -0.64 9.64 -4.10
C SER A 77 0.04 10.98 -4.33
N PHE A 78 1.36 10.99 -4.32
CA PHE A 78 2.12 12.14 -4.80
C PHE A 78 3.28 11.63 -5.63
N LYS A 79 3.75 12.45 -6.56
CA LYS A 79 4.70 12.06 -7.61
C LYS A 79 5.91 11.27 -7.10
N LEU A 80 6.47 11.66 -5.96
CA LEU A 80 7.61 10.96 -5.36
C LEU A 80 7.27 9.49 -4.98
N GLN A 81 6.05 9.21 -4.52
CA GLN A 81 5.61 7.84 -4.24
C GLN A 81 5.39 7.03 -5.52
N GLU A 82 4.99 7.70 -6.60
CA GLU A 82 4.79 7.07 -7.91
C GLU A 82 6.14 6.69 -8.50
N GLU A 83 7.14 7.58 -8.46
CA GLU A 83 8.52 7.32 -8.90
C GLU A 83 9.23 6.22 -8.08
N GLU A 84 9.02 6.18 -6.75
CA GLU A 84 9.56 5.09 -5.92
C GLU A 84 8.88 3.75 -6.21
N ARG A 85 7.57 3.74 -6.48
CA ARG A 85 6.87 2.53 -6.89
C ARG A 85 7.37 2.05 -8.24
N GLU A 86 7.52 2.93 -9.23
CA GLU A 86 8.02 2.57 -10.55
C GLU A 86 9.41 1.94 -10.48
N ARG A 87 10.32 2.50 -9.66
CA ARG A 87 11.65 1.89 -9.45
C ARG A 87 11.58 0.51 -8.79
N LYS A 88 10.65 0.31 -7.85
CA LYS A 88 10.49 -0.97 -7.17
C LYS A 88 9.81 -2.02 -8.05
N ASP A 89 8.81 -1.63 -8.81
CA ASP A 89 8.08 -2.51 -9.73
C ASP A 89 8.96 -2.91 -10.92
N GLN A 90 9.87 -2.03 -11.36
CA GLN A 90 10.88 -2.31 -12.39
C GLN A 90 12.09 -3.09 -11.87
N TYR A 91 12.09 -3.53 -10.62
CA TYR A 91 13.20 -4.31 -10.07
C TYR A 91 13.24 -5.69 -10.71
N VAL A 92 14.23 -5.90 -11.59
CA VAL A 92 14.57 -7.21 -12.13
C VAL A 92 15.80 -7.72 -11.36
N PRO A 93 15.71 -8.85 -10.66
CA PRO A 93 16.86 -9.42 -9.96
C PRO A 93 17.93 -9.86 -10.98
N GLU A 94 19.20 -9.85 -10.56
CA GLU A 94 20.32 -10.30 -11.40
C GLU A 94 20.22 -11.78 -11.74
N VAL A 95 19.76 -12.60 -10.79
CA VAL A 95 19.48 -14.03 -10.98
C VAL A 95 17.98 -14.21 -11.07
N SER A 96 17.53 -14.83 -12.17
CA SER A 96 16.12 -15.17 -12.31
C SER A 96 15.78 -16.29 -11.34
N ALA A 97 14.72 -16.14 -10.56
CA ALA A 97 14.21 -17.23 -9.71
C ALA A 97 13.77 -18.48 -10.50
N LEU A 98 13.63 -18.35 -11.81
CA LEU A 98 13.31 -19.43 -12.75
C LEU A 98 14.55 -20.02 -13.44
N ASP A 99 15.74 -19.47 -13.20
CA ASP A 99 16.95 -20.04 -13.78
C ASP A 99 17.33 -21.32 -13.02
N PHE A 100 17.29 -22.44 -13.75
CA PHE A 100 17.57 -23.77 -13.22
C PHE A 100 19.07 -24.08 -13.13
N SER A 101 19.92 -23.14 -13.57
CA SER A 101 21.38 -23.27 -13.56
C SER A 101 21.97 -23.34 -12.14
N GLU A 102 21.40 -22.62 -11.17
CA GLU A 102 21.86 -22.61 -9.77
C GLU A 102 21.11 -23.59 -8.86
N ALA A 103 19.82 -23.86 -9.12
CA ALA A 103 18.98 -24.69 -8.26
C ALA A 103 19.17 -26.21 -8.46
N GLY A 104 19.85 -26.63 -9.53
CA GLY A 104 20.24 -28.03 -9.72
C GLY A 104 19.04 -28.98 -9.78
N GLN A 105 18.36 -28.98 -10.92
CA GLN A 105 17.22 -29.85 -11.29
C GLN A 105 15.84 -29.40 -10.78
N LEU A 106 14.84 -29.51 -11.67
CA LEU A 106 13.44 -29.30 -11.37
C LEU A 106 12.85 -30.53 -10.67
N ASP A 107 12.26 -30.36 -9.49
CA ASP A 107 11.48 -31.43 -8.86
C ASP A 107 10.13 -31.59 -9.56
N VAL A 108 9.89 -32.76 -10.15
CA VAL A 108 8.73 -33.04 -11.00
C VAL A 108 8.10 -34.38 -10.63
N ASP A 109 6.77 -34.43 -10.66
CA ASP A 109 6.00 -35.65 -10.47
C ASP A 109 6.21 -36.66 -11.63
N PRO A 110 6.05 -37.97 -11.40
CA PRO A 110 6.25 -38.99 -12.43
C PRO A 110 5.36 -38.78 -13.67
N GLU A 111 4.09 -38.42 -13.50
CA GLU A 111 3.17 -38.15 -14.62
C GLU A 111 3.59 -36.90 -15.41
N THR A 112 4.07 -35.87 -14.72
CA THR A 112 4.52 -34.62 -15.35
C THR A 112 5.83 -34.85 -16.13
N LYS A 113 6.69 -35.77 -15.70
CA LYS A 113 7.87 -36.19 -16.47
C LYS A 113 7.49 -36.88 -17.78
N ASP A 114 6.45 -37.71 -17.78
CA ASP A 114 6.00 -38.38 -19.01
C ASP A 114 5.34 -37.40 -19.98
N LEU A 115 4.64 -36.37 -19.46
CA LEU A 115 4.17 -35.25 -20.27
C LEU A 115 5.32 -34.50 -20.94
N ILE A 116 6.40 -34.19 -20.20
CA ILE A 116 7.59 -33.49 -20.72
C ILE A 116 8.24 -34.29 -21.85
N LYS A 117 8.31 -35.63 -21.72
CA LYS A 117 8.79 -36.53 -22.78
C LYS A 117 7.91 -36.50 -24.02
N HIS A 118 6.58 -36.55 -23.84
CA HIS A 118 5.64 -36.50 -24.95
C HIS A 118 5.69 -35.19 -25.73
N LEU A 119 6.02 -34.08 -25.05
CA LEU A 119 6.20 -32.77 -25.66
C LEU A 119 7.58 -32.58 -26.31
N GLY A 120 8.49 -33.56 -26.19
CA GLY A 120 9.82 -33.54 -26.80
C GLY A 120 10.85 -32.70 -26.05
N PHE A 121 10.62 -32.38 -24.77
CA PHE A 121 11.54 -31.58 -23.94
C PHE A 121 12.42 -32.44 -23.01
N ASP A 122 13.00 -33.52 -23.55
CA ASP A 122 13.81 -34.50 -22.81
C ASP A 122 15.15 -33.94 -22.28
N SER A 123 15.58 -32.78 -22.78
CA SER A 123 16.85 -32.15 -22.41
C SER A 123 16.77 -31.32 -21.12
N ILE A 124 15.59 -31.20 -20.50
CA ILE A 124 15.42 -30.45 -19.26
C ILE A 124 15.85 -31.32 -18.06
N PRO A 125 16.78 -30.86 -17.21
CA PRO A 125 17.22 -31.62 -16.04
C PRO A 125 16.10 -31.64 -14.97
N THR A 126 15.40 -32.77 -14.84
CA THR A 126 14.32 -32.98 -13.85
C THR A 126 14.65 -34.10 -12.86
N ASN A 127 14.46 -33.84 -11.56
CA ASN A 127 14.47 -34.82 -10.48
C ASN A 127 13.04 -35.32 -10.20
N VAL A 128 12.86 -36.62 -9.96
CA VAL A 128 11.52 -37.20 -9.73
C VAL A 128 11.28 -37.35 -8.24
N VAL A 129 10.32 -36.60 -7.71
CA VAL A 129 9.94 -36.67 -6.30
C VAL A 129 8.59 -37.37 -6.19
N PRO A 130 8.45 -38.43 -5.38
CA PRO A 130 7.15 -39.05 -5.15
C PRO A 130 6.27 -38.13 -4.31
N VAL A 131 5.03 -37.89 -4.76
CA VAL A 131 4.03 -37.11 -4.02
C VAL A 131 3.72 -37.81 -2.70
N VAL A 132 4.35 -37.38 -1.62
CA VAL A 132 3.88 -37.70 -0.28
C VAL A 132 2.74 -36.75 0.00
N GLN A 133 1.50 -37.27 0.06
CA GLN A 133 0.38 -36.50 0.56
C GLN A 133 0.71 -36.07 1.99
N SER A 134 1.21 -34.85 2.16
CA SER A 134 1.21 -34.21 3.47
C SER A 134 -0.25 -34.10 3.86
N GLN A 135 -0.71 -35.01 4.72
CA GLN A 135 -1.97 -34.87 5.41
C GLN A 135 -1.92 -33.49 6.06
N GLY A 136 -2.58 -32.52 5.43
CA GLY A 136 -2.77 -31.21 5.99
C GLY A 136 -3.41 -31.48 7.33
N ASN A 137 -2.66 -31.26 8.41
CA ASN A 137 -3.14 -31.47 9.75
C ASN A 137 -4.37 -30.57 9.87
N GLU A 138 -5.55 -31.18 9.75
CA GLU A 138 -6.82 -30.48 9.74
C GLU A 138 -6.82 -29.66 11.01
N ARG A 139 -6.65 -28.34 10.85
CA ARG A 139 -6.62 -27.43 11.98
C ARG A 139 -7.97 -27.59 12.64
N GLY A 140 -7.96 -28.31 13.76
CA GLY A 140 -9.11 -28.78 14.48
C GLY A 140 -10.20 -27.73 14.49
N ASN A 141 -11.39 -28.18 14.13
CA ASN A 141 -12.68 -27.50 14.19
C ASN A 141 -12.70 -26.46 15.32
N ARG A 142 -12.34 -25.21 15.03
CA ARG A 142 -12.42 -24.12 16.01
C ARG A 142 -13.90 -23.82 16.20
N ARG A 143 -14.50 -24.52 17.16
CA ARG A 143 -15.87 -24.30 17.64
C ARG A 143 -16.02 -22.81 17.93
N PHE A 144 -16.87 -22.14 17.16
CA PHE A 144 -17.22 -20.75 17.32
C PHE A 144 -17.99 -20.60 18.64
N GLY A 145 -17.30 -20.36 19.76
CA GLY A 145 -17.97 -20.31 21.07
C GLY A 145 -17.07 -20.02 22.27
N ASP A 146 -15.81 -20.44 22.27
CA ASP A 146 -14.93 -20.21 23.44
C ASP A 146 -14.14 -18.91 23.32
N ARG A 147 -14.76 -17.81 23.75
CA ARG A 147 -14.03 -16.65 24.27
C ARG A 147 -14.38 -16.52 25.75
N PRO A 148 -13.39 -16.56 26.67
CA PRO A 148 -13.67 -16.37 28.08
C PRO A 148 -14.21 -14.96 28.30
N ARG A 149 -15.27 -14.85 29.13
CA ARG A 149 -15.78 -13.56 29.60
C ARG A 149 -14.66 -12.85 30.36
N ARG A 150 -14.44 -11.60 30.00
CA ARG A 150 -13.52 -10.71 30.69
C ARG A 150 -14.30 -10.07 31.84
N ASP A 151 -13.91 -10.38 33.07
CA ASP A 151 -14.27 -9.61 34.26
C ASP A 151 -13.67 -8.19 34.20
#